data_AF-A0A9P5X9Z5-F1
#
_entry.id   AF-A0A9P5X9Z5-F1
#
_cell.length_a   1.000
_cell.length_b   1.000
_cell.length_c   1.000
_cell.angle_alpha   90.00
_cell.angle_beta   90.00
_cell.angle_gamma   90.00
#
_symmetry.space_group_name_H-M   'P 1'
#
loop_
_entity.id
_entity.type
_entity.pdbx_description
1 polymer ?
#
loop_
_entity_poly.entity_id
_entity_poly.type
_entity_poly.pdbx_seq_one_letter_code
_entity_poly.pdbx_strand_id
1 'polypeptide(L)'
;MEKLLGVKTHKAEQALKDGSRWDVAEADSLEQDENRDARRQRYQRHYWESVLEDSREPIVPASLEHAKNLAQKLVKFGEHQKSTHPRLMPQFPDTKYTQTPEKFQILEKPGRPVIEVRDVGGKFLDLNDRLKRIAVAERRTREKGKKRDKQKAVISAFRS
;
A
#
# COMPACT_ATOMS: atom_id res chain seq x y z
N MET A 1 -18.56 34.89 -5.39
CA MET A 1 -18.83 34.84 -3.93
C MET A 1 -17.57 34.56 -3.10
N GLU A 2 -16.36 34.67 -3.65
CA GLU A 2 -15.11 34.38 -2.90
C GLU A 2 -14.53 35.59 -2.15
N LYS A 3 -15.09 36.79 -2.36
CA LYS A 3 -14.69 38.04 -1.68
C LYS A 3 -15.36 38.24 -0.30
N LEU A 4 -16.23 37.33 0.14
CA LEU A 4 -17.02 37.46 1.38
C LEU A 4 -16.46 36.66 2.57
N LEU A 5 -15.45 35.82 2.35
CA LEU A 5 -14.76 35.09 3.41
C LEU A 5 -13.34 35.64 3.47
N GLY A 6 -13.04 36.48 4.46
CA GLY A 6 -11.75 37.17 4.66
C GLY A 6 -10.57 36.25 4.98
N VAL A 7 -10.38 35.19 4.21
CA VAL A 7 -9.24 34.27 4.29
C VAL A 7 -8.09 34.90 3.52
N LYS A 8 -7.05 35.33 4.25
CA LYS A 8 -5.83 35.92 3.68
C LYS A 8 -5.11 34.87 2.80
N THR A 9 -5.04 35.11 1.50
CA THR A 9 -4.37 34.24 0.49
C THR A 9 -2.85 34.31 0.53
N HIS A 10 -2.27 35.22 1.33
CA HIS A 10 -0.85 35.55 1.29
C HIS A 10 0.12 34.41 1.65
N LYS A 11 -0.31 33.35 2.35
CA LYS A 11 0.58 32.22 2.69
C LYS A 11 0.68 31.15 1.59
N ALA A 12 -0.35 31.00 0.76
CA ALA A 12 -0.37 29.97 -0.28
C ALA A 12 0.51 30.36 -1.49
N GLU A 13 0.54 31.65 -1.84
CA GLU A 13 1.36 32.17 -2.93
C GLU A 13 2.87 32.16 -2.60
N GLN A 14 3.24 32.30 -1.32
CA GLN A 14 4.64 32.17 -0.89
C GLN A 14 5.13 30.71 -0.99
N ALA A 15 4.29 29.73 -0.69
CA ALA A 15 4.65 28.31 -0.81
C ALA A 15 4.88 27.84 -2.26
N LEU A 16 4.36 28.57 -3.25
CA LEU A 16 4.61 28.35 -4.69
C LEU A 16 5.94 28.96 -5.17
N LYS A 17 6.48 29.95 -4.45
CA LYS A 17 7.75 30.62 -4.78
C LYS A 17 8.97 29.97 -4.15
N ASP A 18 8.80 29.22 -3.07
CA ASP A 18 9.86 28.38 -2.49
C ASP A 18 10.04 27.12 -3.34
N GLY A 19 10.74 27.32 -4.46
CA GLY A 19 11.08 26.30 -5.43
C GLY A 19 11.78 25.09 -4.82
N SER A 20 11.53 23.95 -5.44
CA SER A 20 12.30 22.72 -5.32
C SER A 20 12.39 22.11 -3.92
N ARG A 21 11.25 21.62 -3.41
CA ARG A 21 11.26 20.45 -2.50
C ARG A 21 11.49 19.13 -3.24
N TRP A 22 12.18 19.18 -4.39
CA TRP A 22 12.54 17.99 -5.15
C TRP A 22 13.34 17.03 -4.28
N ASP A 23 14.28 17.56 -3.48
CA ASP A 23 15.07 16.76 -2.53
C ASP A 23 14.21 16.00 -1.50
N VAL A 24 13.09 16.56 -1.05
CA VAL A 24 12.22 15.91 -0.05
C VAL A 24 11.34 14.86 -0.73
N ALA A 25 10.76 15.18 -1.89
CA ALA A 25 9.96 14.22 -2.65
C ALA A 25 10.82 13.06 -3.21
N GLU A 26 12.04 13.35 -3.63
CA GLU A 26 13.04 12.38 -4.07
C GLU A 26 13.50 11.52 -2.90
N ALA A 27 13.79 12.12 -1.72
CA ALA A 27 14.11 11.37 -0.51
C ALA A 27 12.95 10.48 -0.04
N ASP A 28 11.72 10.98 -0.04
CA ASP A 28 10.53 10.20 0.32
C ASP A 28 10.28 9.07 -0.70
N SER A 29 10.49 9.33 -2.00
CA SER A 29 10.37 8.29 -3.04
C SER A 29 11.47 7.23 -2.92
N LEU A 30 12.72 7.63 -2.63
CA LEU A 30 13.84 6.73 -2.38
C LEU A 30 13.61 5.94 -1.09
N GLU A 31 13.06 6.53 -0.03
CA GLU A 31 12.74 5.80 1.19
C GLU A 31 11.61 4.78 0.95
N GLN A 32 10.62 5.12 0.12
CA GLN A 32 9.52 4.23 -0.26
C GLN A 32 9.92 3.11 -1.24
N ASP A 33 10.89 3.37 -2.13
CA ASP A 33 11.37 2.41 -3.13
C ASP A 33 12.56 1.57 -2.63
N GLU A 34 13.46 2.13 -1.83
CA GLU A 34 14.65 1.42 -1.29
C GLU A 34 14.34 0.52 -0.10
N ASN A 35 13.11 0.56 0.43
CA ASN A 35 12.68 -0.31 1.54
C ASN A 35 13.74 -0.36 2.67
N ARG A 36 14.36 0.78 2.99
CA ARG A 36 15.37 1.00 4.07
C ARG A 36 16.46 -0.06 4.25
N ASP A 37 16.76 -0.85 3.22
CA ASP A 37 17.67 -1.99 3.32
C ASP A 37 18.99 -1.71 2.57
N ALA A 38 19.02 -0.85 1.56
CA ALA A 38 20.25 -0.60 0.79
C ALA A 38 21.38 0.03 1.63
N ARG A 39 21.10 1.09 2.41
CA ARG A 39 22.09 1.67 3.33
C ARG A 39 22.43 0.73 4.49
N ARG A 40 21.44 0.00 5.03
CA ARG A 40 21.64 -0.95 6.13
C ARG A 40 22.48 -2.15 5.69
N GLN A 41 22.23 -2.66 4.49
CA GLN A 41 23.02 -3.70 3.83
C GLN A 41 24.43 -3.20 3.51
N ARG A 42 24.63 -1.95 3.05
CA ARG A 42 25.97 -1.36 2.88
C ARG A 42 26.75 -1.33 4.20
N TYR A 43 26.15 -0.87 5.30
CA TYR A 43 26.83 -0.82 6.60
C TYR A 43 27.02 -2.21 7.24
N GLN A 44 26.05 -3.13 7.09
CA GLN A 44 26.22 -4.53 7.50
C GLN A 44 27.35 -5.19 6.72
N ARG A 45 27.46 -4.91 5.42
CA ARG A 45 28.53 -5.41 4.55
C ARG A 45 29.90 -4.88 4.99
N HIS A 46 30.01 -3.58 5.24
CA HIS A 46 31.28 -2.96 5.69
C HIS A 46 31.71 -3.34 7.10
N TYR A 47 30.79 -3.67 8.01
CA TYR A 47 31.14 -3.99 9.39
C TYR A 47 31.58 -5.45 9.59
N TRP A 48 31.17 -6.36 8.70
CA TRP A 48 31.44 -7.80 8.83
C TRP A 48 32.32 -8.40 7.72
N GLU A 49 32.61 -7.68 6.63
CA GLU A 49 33.58 -8.13 5.62
C GLU A 49 34.94 -7.47 5.89
N SER A 50 35.97 -8.28 6.13
CA SER A 50 37.36 -7.84 6.01
C SER A 50 37.57 -7.36 4.58
N VAL A 51 37.85 -6.06 4.39
CA VAL A 51 38.23 -5.51 3.09
C VAL A 51 39.58 -6.14 2.70
N LEU A 52 39.54 -7.21 1.92
CA LEU A 52 40.72 -7.72 1.25
C LEU A 52 41.05 -6.72 0.13
N GLU A 53 42.25 -6.14 0.16
CA GLU A 53 42.75 -5.17 -0.83
C GLU A 53 42.72 -5.70 -2.29
N ASP A 54 42.56 -7.02 -2.47
CA ASP A 54 42.71 -7.73 -3.75
C ASP A 54 41.53 -7.64 -4.74
N SER A 55 40.64 -6.65 -4.62
CA SER A 55 39.58 -6.39 -5.62
C SER A 55 38.62 -7.57 -5.91
N ARG A 56 38.68 -8.64 -5.10
CA ARG A 56 37.96 -9.89 -5.34
C ARG A 56 36.59 -9.82 -4.68
N GLU A 57 35.55 -10.28 -5.39
CA GLU A 57 34.20 -10.28 -4.82
C GLU A 57 34.16 -11.09 -3.52
N PRO A 58 33.56 -10.54 -2.45
CA PRO A 58 33.51 -11.21 -1.15
C PRO A 58 32.67 -12.49 -1.27
N ILE A 59 33.25 -13.60 -0.81
CA ILE A 59 32.57 -14.90 -0.81
C ILE A 59 31.50 -14.86 0.28
N VAL A 60 30.27 -14.57 -0.12
CA VAL A 60 29.12 -14.66 0.78
C VAL A 60 28.90 -16.15 1.08
N PRO A 61 28.78 -16.56 2.35
CA PRO A 61 28.40 -17.92 2.68
C PRO A 61 27.10 -18.31 1.96
N ALA A 62 27.07 -19.49 1.32
CA ALA A 62 25.91 -19.96 0.56
C ALA A 62 24.60 -19.95 1.38
N SER A 63 24.69 -20.07 2.71
CA SER A 63 23.56 -19.95 3.64
C SER A 63 22.91 -18.56 3.61
N LEU A 64 23.69 -17.48 3.52
CA LEU A 64 23.18 -16.11 3.46
C LEU A 64 22.56 -15.79 2.10
N GLU A 65 23.17 -16.26 1.00
CA GLU A 65 22.58 -16.13 -0.34
C GLU A 65 21.24 -16.86 -0.43
N HIS A 66 21.16 -18.08 0.11
CA HIS A 66 19.93 -18.83 0.18
C HIS A 66 18.85 -18.10 0.99
N ALA A 67 19.19 -17.57 2.17
CA ALA A 67 18.26 -16.82 3.00
C ALA A 67 17.74 -15.55 2.28
N LYS A 68 18.63 -14.83 1.59
CA LYS A 68 18.27 -13.66 0.78
C LYS A 68 17.32 -14.04 -0.35
N ASN A 69 17.61 -15.12 -1.07
CA ASN A 69 16.77 -15.61 -2.15
C ASN A 69 15.39 -16.05 -1.65
N LEU A 70 15.32 -16.70 -0.48
CA LEU A 70 14.05 -17.04 0.15
C LEU A 70 13.25 -15.80 0.54
N ALA A 71 13.88 -14.80 1.16
CA ALA A 71 13.20 -13.56 1.53
C ALA A 71 12.60 -12.86 0.30
N GLN A 72 13.35 -12.76 -0.80
CA GLN A 72 12.85 -12.19 -2.05
C GLN A 72 11.67 -12.99 -2.64
N LYS A 73 11.74 -14.33 -2.59
CA LYS A 73 10.63 -15.20 -3.03
C LYS A 73 9.38 -14.97 -2.20
N LEU A 74 9.51 -14.83 -0.88
CA LEU A 74 8.38 -14.59 0.02
C LEU A 74 7.71 -13.24 -0.24
N VAL A 75 8.49 -12.18 -0.48
CA VAL A 75 7.95 -10.86 -0.84
C VAL A 75 7.17 -10.93 -2.14
N LYS A 76 7.77 -11.48 -3.21
CA LYS A 76 7.12 -11.66 -4.51
C LYS A 76 5.84 -12.49 -4.40
N PHE A 77 5.88 -13.55 -3.60
CA PHE A 77 4.72 -14.40 -3.35
C PHE A 77 3.61 -13.63 -2.63
N GLY A 78 3.94 -12.83 -1.61
CA GLY A 78 2.99 -11.98 -0.91
C GLY A 78 2.35 -10.94 -1.84
N GLU A 79 3.14 -10.29 -2.70
CA GLU A 79 2.63 -9.36 -3.71
C GLU A 79 1.68 -10.03 -4.70
N HIS A 80 2.08 -11.21 -5.20
CA HIS A 80 1.24 -11.97 -6.12
C HIS A 80 -0.07 -12.43 -5.47
N GLN A 81 -0.03 -12.84 -4.19
CA GLN A 81 -1.26 -13.17 -3.46
C GLN A 81 -2.18 -11.96 -3.30
N LYS A 82 -1.64 -10.76 -3.07
CA LYS A 82 -2.45 -9.53 -2.97
C LYS A 82 -3.17 -9.22 -4.28
N SER A 83 -2.50 -9.39 -5.43
CA SER A 83 -3.09 -9.09 -6.74
C SER A 83 -4.06 -10.15 -7.24
N THR A 84 -3.79 -11.43 -6.93
CA THR A 84 -4.51 -12.56 -7.53
C THR A 84 -5.69 -13.02 -6.67
N HIS A 85 -5.68 -12.78 -5.35
CA HIS A 85 -6.69 -13.34 -4.46
C HIS A 85 -8.06 -12.62 -4.61
N PRO A 86 -9.13 -13.30 -5.07
CA PRO A 86 -10.40 -12.66 -5.41
C PRO A 86 -11.10 -11.95 -4.24
N ARG A 87 -10.95 -12.46 -3.01
CA ARG A 87 -11.53 -11.83 -1.80
C ARG A 87 -10.78 -10.58 -1.33
N LEU A 88 -9.55 -10.37 -1.78
CA LEU A 88 -8.72 -9.25 -1.35
C LEU A 88 -8.84 -8.11 -2.36
N MET A 89 -8.62 -8.41 -3.64
CA MET A 89 -8.76 -7.49 -4.75
C MET A 89 -9.58 -8.18 -5.85
N PRO A 90 -10.92 -8.04 -5.84
CA PRO A 90 -11.74 -8.56 -6.92
C PRO A 90 -11.42 -7.78 -8.21
N GLN A 91 -11.09 -8.52 -9.27
CA GLN A 91 -10.94 -7.94 -10.60
C GLN A 91 -12.30 -7.94 -11.29
N PHE A 92 -12.74 -6.75 -11.71
CA PHE A 92 -13.94 -6.61 -12.50
C PHE A 92 -13.54 -6.46 -13.96
N PRO A 93 -14.15 -7.23 -14.89
CA PRO A 93 -13.88 -7.06 -16.30
C PRO A 93 -14.36 -5.68 -16.76
N ASP A 94 -13.58 -5.05 -17.64
CA ASP A 94 -13.97 -3.78 -18.24
C ASP A 94 -15.24 -3.97 -19.08
N THR A 95 -16.15 -3.03 -18.94
CA THR A 95 -17.39 -2.95 -19.72
C THR A 95 -17.39 -1.67 -20.56
N LYS A 96 -18.31 -1.57 -21.52
CA LYS A 96 -18.47 -0.35 -22.33
C LYS A 96 -18.63 0.93 -21.50
N TYR A 97 -19.17 0.82 -20.28
CA TYR A 97 -19.45 1.95 -19.39
C TYR A 97 -18.49 2.07 -18.21
N THR A 98 -17.73 1.01 -17.89
CA THR A 98 -16.79 0.99 -16.76
C THR A 98 -15.45 0.49 -17.27
N GLN A 99 -14.47 1.38 -17.31
CA GLN A 99 -13.10 1.05 -17.71
C GLN A 99 -12.19 1.23 -16.51
N THR A 100 -11.24 0.32 -16.36
CA THR A 100 -10.20 0.42 -15.35
C THR A 100 -9.35 1.65 -15.66
N PRO A 101 -9.20 2.59 -14.71
CA PRO A 101 -8.39 3.77 -14.94
C PRO A 101 -6.92 3.41 -15.17
N GLU A 102 -6.20 4.28 -15.86
CA GLU A 102 -4.75 4.19 -15.91
C GLU A 102 -4.16 4.31 -14.50
N LYS A 103 -3.03 3.62 -14.28
CA LYS A 103 -2.35 3.56 -12.99
C LYS A 103 -1.92 4.94 -12.47
N PHE A 104 -1.72 5.90 -13.38
CA PHE A 104 -1.34 7.27 -13.07
C PHE A 104 -2.35 8.21 -13.71
N GLN A 105 -2.95 9.09 -12.90
CA GLN A 105 -3.82 10.16 -13.40
C GLN A 105 -3.26 11.50 -12.98
N ILE A 106 -2.90 12.31 -13.96
CA ILE A 106 -2.41 13.67 -13.73
C ILE A 106 -3.59 14.63 -13.92
N LEU A 107 -3.93 15.35 -12.85
CA LEU A 107 -5.00 16.34 -12.85
C LEU A 107 -4.41 17.75 -12.88
N GLU A 108 -4.50 18.39 -14.05
CA GLU A 108 -4.09 19.78 -14.25
C GLU A 108 -5.32 20.68 -14.25
N LYS A 109 -5.38 21.65 -13.32
CA LYS A 109 -6.44 22.67 -13.27
C LYS A 109 -5.82 24.06 -13.08
N PRO A 110 -6.26 25.08 -13.81
CA PRO A 110 -5.69 26.42 -13.69
C PRO A 110 -5.89 26.96 -12.26
N GLY A 111 -4.84 27.55 -11.69
CA GLY A 111 -4.85 28.09 -10.33
C GLY A 111 -4.75 27.05 -9.20
N ARG A 112 -4.45 25.78 -9.51
CA ARG A 112 -4.19 24.71 -8.53
C ARG A 112 -2.88 23.98 -8.86
N PRO A 113 -2.16 23.41 -7.88
CA PRO A 113 -1.01 22.57 -8.15
C PRO A 113 -1.45 21.31 -8.92
N VAL A 114 -0.54 20.78 -9.74
CA VAL A 114 -0.72 19.51 -10.45
C VAL A 114 -0.84 18.39 -9.41
N ILE A 115 -1.88 17.57 -9.53
CA ILE A 115 -2.10 16.42 -8.64
C ILE A 115 -1.90 15.14 -9.44
N GLU A 116 -0.90 14.34 -9.06
CA GLU A 116 -0.74 12.96 -9.55
C GLU A 116 -1.47 12.01 -8.59
N VAL A 117 -2.51 11.35 -9.10
CA VAL A 117 -3.18 10.25 -8.39
C VAL A 117 -2.60 8.95 -8.90
N ARG A 118 -1.92 8.23 -8.02
CA ARG A 118 -1.31 6.92 -8.30
C ARG A 118 -2.15 5.81 -7.67
N ASP A 119 -2.60 4.86 -8.48
CA ASP A 119 -3.22 3.65 -7.95
C ASP A 119 -2.14 2.73 -7.36
N VAL A 120 -2.21 2.56 -6.04
CA VAL A 120 -1.30 1.71 -5.26
C VAL A 120 -1.82 0.28 -5.08
N GLY A 121 -3.07 0.00 -5.49
CA GLY A 121 -3.71 -1.31 -5.37
C GLY A 121 -3.58 -1.91 -3.97
N GLY A 122 -3.18 -3.18 -3.90
CA GLY A 122 -2.99 -3.93 -2.66
C GLY A 122 -1.66 -3.70 -1.92
N LYS A 123 -0.79 -2.75 -2.36
CA LYS A 123 0.58 -2.61 -1.84
C LYS A 123 0.62 -2.57 -0.30
N PHE A 124 -0.21 -1.73 0.30
CA PHE A 124 -0.27 -1.51 1.76
C PHE A 124 -1.23 -2.44 2.51
N LEU A 125 -1.77 -3.47 1.85
CA LEU A 125 -2.67 -4.42 2.48
C LEU A 125 -1.86 -5.50 3.24
N ASP A 126 -2.10 -5.65 4.55
CA ASP A 126 -1.63 -6.84 5.29
C ASP A 126 -2.60 -8.01 5.03
N LEU A 127 -2.09 -9.03 4.36
CA LEU A 127 -2.83 -10.25 4.01
C LEU A 127 -3.40 -10.94 5.25
N ASN A 128 -2.59 -11.07 6.30
CA ASN A 128 -2.95 -11.86 7.47
C ASN A 128 -4.04 -11.16 8.27
N ASP A 129 -3.90 -9.86 8.47
CA ASP A 129 -4.90 -9.06 9.16
C ASP A 129 -6.21 -9.01 8.35
N ARG A 130 -6.12 -8.87 7.01
CA ARG A 130 -7.32 -8.86 6.17
C ARG A 130 -8.07 -10.19 6.22
N LEU A 131 -7.37 -11.33 6.14
CA LEU A 131 -7.98 -12.65 6.26
C LEU A 131 -8.62 -12.87 7.63
N LYS A 132 -7.96 -12.46 8.71
CA LYS A 132 -8.55 -12.50 10.07
C LYS A 132 -9.83 -11.68 10.16
N ARG A 133 -9.85 -10.46 9.61
CA ARG A 133 -11.03 -9.60 9.60
C ARG A 133 -12.18 -10.22 8.81
N ILE A 134 -11.91 -10.85 7.66
CA ILE A 134 -12.92 -11.56 6.87
C ILE A 134 -13.53 -12.71 7.69
N ALA A 135 -12.70 -13.56 8.31
CA ALA A 135 -13.18 -14.67 9.14
C ALA A 135 -14.03 -14.19 10.33
N VAL A 136 -13.63 -13.09 10.98
CA VAL A 136 -14.40 -12.48 12.07
C VAL A 136 -15.74 -11.94 11.56
N ALA A 137 -15.76 -11.31 10.38
CA ALA A 137 -16.99 -10.82 9.77
C ALA A 137 -17.96 -11.98 9.43
N GLU A 138 -17.46 -13.06 8.82
CA GLU A 138 -18.23 -14.28 8.51
C GLU A 138 -18.80 -14.94 9.78
N ARG A 139 -18.02 -14.98 10.86
CA ARG A 139 -18.51 -15.47 12.15
C ARG A 139 -19.65 -14.60 12.68
N ARG A 140 -19.47 -13.28 12.68
CA ARG A 140 -20.48 -12.32 13.17
C ARG A 140 -21.77 -12.38 12.35
N THR A 141 -21.70 -12.52 11.03
CA THR A 141 -22.89 -12.65 10.19
C THR A 141 -23.64 -13.94 10.49
N ARG A 142 -22.93 -15.07 10.66
CA ARG A 142 -23.54 -16.35 11.04
C ARG A 142 -24.25 -16.28 12.40
N GLU A 143 -23.62 -15.66 13.40
CA GLU A 143 -24.22 -15.47 14.73
C GLU A 143 -25.44 -14.55 14.69
N LYS A 144 -25.39 -13.45 13.92
CA LYS A 144 -26.53 -12.57 13.70
C LYS A 144 -27.69 -13.28 13.00
N GLY A 145 -27.40 -14.12 11.99
CA GLY A 145 -28.39 -14.95 11.31
C GLY A 145 -29.16 -15.83 12.29
N LYS A 146 -28.44 -16.61 13.11
CA LYS A 146 -29.04 -17.44 14.16
C LYS A 146 -29.91 -16.65 15.14
N LYS A 147 -29.50 -15.43 15.52
CA LYS A 147 -30.31 -14.57 16.39
C LYS A 147 -31.60 -14.10 15.72
N ARG A 148 -31.54 -13.72 14.43
CA ARG A 148 -32.72 -13.32 13.65
C ARG A 148 -33.69 -14.48 13.48
N ASP A 149 -33.19 -15.69 13.23
CA ASP A 149 -34.04 -16.88 13.07
C ASP A 149 -34.75 -17.23 14.38
N LYS A 150 -34.05 -17.15 15.52
CA LYS A 150 -34.67 -17.30 16.84
C LYS A 150 -35.74 -16.24 17.10
N GLN A 151 -35.48 -14.98 16.78
CA GLN A 151 -36.47 -13.91 16.94
C GLN A 151 -37.69 -14.14 16.05
N LYS A 152 -37.49 -14.54 14.79
CA LYS A 152 -38.60 -14.90 13.89
C LYS A 152 -39.42 -16.06 14.44
N ALA A 153 -38.78 -17.09 14.99
CA ALA A 153 -39.47 -18.24 15.60
C ALA A 153 -40.30 -17.82 16.83
N VAL A 154 -39.77 -16.93 17.68
CA VAL A 154 -40.52 -16.38 18.82
C VAL A 154 -41.71 -15.54 18.35
N ILE A 155 -41.51 -14.68 17.35
CA ILE A 155 -42.58 -13.84 16.79
C ILE A 155 -43.66 -14.70 16.14
N SER A 156 -43.29 -15.77 15.41
CA SER A 156 -44.27 -16.67 14.80
C SER A 156 -45.05 -17.47 15.83
N ALA A 157 -44.40 -17.93 16.91
CA ALA A 157 -45.05 -18.66 17.99
C ALA A 157 -45.99 -17.79 18.83
N PHE A 158 -45.76 -16.47 18.89
CA PHE A 158 -46.65 -15.53 19.56
C PHE A 158 -47.86 -15.13 18.70
N ARG A 159 -47.80 -15.38 17.38
CA ARG A 159 -48.83 -15.01 16.40
C ARG A 159 -49.80 -16.15 16.07
N SER A 160 -49.49 -17.37 16.49
CA SER A 160 -50.33 -18.58 16.45
C SER A 160 -51.07 -18.76 17.75
#